data_AF-M3HL65-F1
#
_entry.id   AF-M3HL65-F1
#
_cell.length_a   1.000
_cell.length_b   1.000
_cell.length_c   1.000
_cell.angle_alpha   90.00
_cell.angle_beta   90.00
_cell.angle_gamma   90.00
#
_symmetry.space_group_name_H-M   'P 1'
#
loop_
_entity.id
_entity.type
_entity.pdbx_description
1 polymer ?
#
loop_
_entity_poly.entity_id
_entity_poly.type
_entity_poly.pdbx_seq_one_letter_code
_entity_poly.pdbx_strand_id
1 'polypeptide(L)' 'MGGNTKDISRNMYIVLVTGVALWFIYGCLKQDLPIILANAVTFIFTLSILYFKLKNDAKGE' A
#
# COMPACT_ATOMS: atom_id res chain seq x y z
N MET A 1 -14.99 2.82 25.07
CA MET A 1 -14.06 2.00 24.26
C MET A 1 -14.61 1.96 22.84
N GLY A 2 -14.46 3.05 22.08
CA GLY A 2 -15.02 3.19 20.74
C GLY A 2 -14.05 2.62 19.71
N GLY A 3 -14.36 1.45 19.15
CA GLY A 3 -13.62 0.89 18.03
C GLY A 3 -13.82 1.79 16.81
N ASN A 4 -12.80 2.58 16.49
CA ASN A 4 -12.79 3.47 15.33
C ASN A 4 -12.55 2.64 14.06
N THR A 5 -13.54 1.83 13.68
CA THR A 5 -13.49 0.91 12.53
C THR A 5 -13.48 1.66 11.18
N LYS A 6 -13.68 2.99 11.19
CA LYS A 6 -13.59 3.84 10.01
C LYS A 6 -12.13 4.12 9.59
N ASP A 7 -11.19 4.21 10.53
CA ASP A 7 -9.76 4.46 10.22
C ASP A 7 -8.99 3.21 9.78
N ILE A 8 -9.44 2.02 10.19
CA ILE A 8 -8.81 0.73 9.86
C ILE A 8 -8.70 0.56 8.35
N SER A 9 -9.72 1.02 7.62
CA SER A 9 -9.83 0.82 6.19
C SER A 9 -8.81 1.61 5.38
N ARG A 10 -8.30 2.75 5.87
CA ARG A 10 -7.26 3.56 5.20
C ARG A 10 -5.87 3.17 5.68
N ASN A 11 -5.71 3.01 6.99
CA ASN A 11 -4.42 2.65 7.58
C ASN A 11 -3.92 1.28 7.09
N MET A 12 -4.83 0.33 6.81
CA MET A 12 -4.47 -0.95 6.21
C MET A 12 -3.74 -0.80 4.87
N TYR A 13 -4.26 0.04 3.96
CA TYR A 13 -3.63 0.26 2.66
C TYR A 13 -2.31 1.02 2.78
N ILE A 14 -2.21 1.97 3.71
CA ILE A 14 -0.95 2.67 4.00
C ILE A 14 0.11 1.67 4.44
N VAL A 15 -0.19 0.84 5.45
CA VAL A 15 0.73 -0.18 5.96
C VAL A 15 1.11 -1.16 4.84
N LEU A 16 0.15 -1.59 4.01
CA LEU A 16 0.40 -2.46 2.87
C LEU A 16 1.35 -1.83 1.84
N VAL A 17 1.09 -0.59 1.41
CA VAL A 17 1.94 0.16 0.48
C VAL A 17 3.35 0.32 1.05
N THR A 18 3.49 0.67 2.33
CA THR A 18 4.81 0.77 2.98
C THR A 18 5.53 -0.57 3.07
N GLY A 19 4.83 -1.66 3.38
CA GLY A 19 5.40 -3.00 3.43
C GLY A 19 5.90 -3.47 2.06
N VAL A 20 5.12 -3.25 1.01
CA VAL A 20 5.49 -3.59 -0.37
C VAL A 20 6.66 -2.72 -0.86
N ALA A 21 6.70 -1.44 -0.50
CA ALA A 21 7.84 -0.57 -0.80
C ALA A 21 9.12 -1.08 -0.13
N LEU A 22 9.04 -1.49 1.15
CA LEU A 22 10.17 -2.08 1.87
C LEU A 22 10.64 -3.39 1.21
N TRP A 23 9.71 -4.26 0.79
CA TRP A 23 10.04 -5.49 0.07
C TRP A 23 10.66 -5.24 -1.30
N PHE A 24 10.20 -4.23 -2.03
CA PHE A 24 10.81 -3.80 -3.28
C PHE A 24 12.25 -3.31 -3.06
N ILE A 25 12.47 -2.44 -2.07
CA ILE A 25 13.82 -1.99 -1.68
C ILE A 25 14.70 -3.18 -1.27
N TYR A 26 14.16 -4.10 -0.48
CA TYR A 26 14.86 -5.32 -0.09
C TYR A 26 15.25 -6.18 -1.29
N GLY A 27 14.34 -6.37 -2.25
CA GLY A 27 14.63 -7.07 -3.51
C GLY A 27 15.75 -6.39 -4.29
N CYS A 28 15.75 -5.06 -4.37
CA CYS A 28 16.83 -4.28 -5.00
C CYS A 28 18.18 -4.49 -4.31
N LEU A 29 18.21 -4.48 -2.97
CA LEU A 29 19.42 -4.74 -2.18
C LEU A 29 19.95 -6.18 -2.37
N LYS A 30 19.05 -7.14 -2.57
CA LYS A 30 19.39 -8.55 -2.83
C LYS A 30 19.64 -8.87 -4.31
N GLN A 31 19.40 -7.91 -5.21
CA GLN A 31 19.37 -8.12 -6.67
C GLN A 31 18.48 -9.30 -7.11
N ASP A 32 17.40 -9.54 -6.38
CA ASP A 32 16.45 -10.61 -6.65
C ASP A 32 15.35 -10.10 -7.58
N LEU A 33 15.54 -10.31 -8.89
CA LEU A 33 14.60 -9.92 -9.94
C LEU A 33 13.16 -10.44 -9.69
N PRO A 34 12.92 -11.72 -9.32
CA PRO A 34 11.58 -12.18 -8.97
C PRO A 34 10.90 -11.35 -7.88
N ILE A 35 11.60 -11.05 -6.77
CA ILE A 35 11.06 -10.26 -5.66
C ILE A 35 10.78 -8.83 -6.12
N ILE A 36 11.69 -8.22 -6.88
CA ILE A 36 11.54 -6.86 -7.41
C ILE A 36 10.30 -6.79 -8.31
N LEU A 37 10.16 -7.69 -9.28
CA LEU A 37 9.06 -7.68 -10.24
C LEU A 37 7.71 -7.91 -9.57
N ALA A 38 7.62 -8.90 -8.68
CA ALA A 38 6.39 -9.18 -7.96
C ALA A 38 5.95 -7.98 -7.10
N ASN A 39 6.86 -7.44 -6.28
CA ASN A 39 6.53 -6.32 -5.40
C ASN A 39 6.32 -5.02 -6.17
N ALA A 40 6.98 -4.78 -7.30
CA ALA A 40 6.74 -3.61 -8.14
C ALA A 40 5.30 -3.59 -8.69
N VAL A 41 4.81 -4.72 -9.20
CA VAL A 41 3.44 -4.85 -9.70
C VAL A 41 2.45 -4.64 -8.55
N THR A 42 2.67 -5.31 -7.41
CA THR A 42 1.83 -5.12 -6.22
C THR A 42 1.83 -3.66 -5.73
N PHE A 43 2.98 -2.98 -5.78
CA PHE A 43 3.11 -1.58 -5.38
C PHE A 43 2.21 -0.70 -6.25
N ILE A 44 2.25 -0.86 -7.57
CA ILE A 44 1.42 -0.08 -8.50
C ILE A 44 -0.08 -0.28 -8.22
N PHE A 45 -0.52 -1.53 -8.03
CA PHE A 45 -1.93 -1.83 -7.72
C PHE A 45 -2.35 -1.23 -6.38
N THR A 46 -1.57 -1.44 -5.33
CA THR A 46 -1.90 -0.98 -3.97
C THR A 46 -1.87 0.55 -3.87
N LEU A 47 -0.95 1.21 -4.58
CA LEU A 47 -0.87 2.67 -4.66
C LEU A 47 -2.05 3.26 -5.44
N SER A 48 -2.49 2.60 -6.53
CA SER A 48 -3.68 3.00 -7.27
C SER A 48 -4.93 2.93 -6.41
N ILE A 49 -5.13 1.83 -5.68
CA ILE A 49 -6.27 1.67 -4.75
C ILE A 49 -6.21 2.71 -3.63
N LEU A 50 -5.03 2.92 -3.04
CA LEU A 50 -4.83 3.93 -1.99
C LEU A 50 -5.15 5.35 -2.51
N TYR A 51 -4.73 5.68 -3.74
CA TYR A 51 -5.02 6.96 -4.37
C TYR A 51 -6.53 7.18 -4.58
N PHE A 52 -7.23 6.19 -5.14
CA PHE A 52 -8.68 6.26 -5.29
C PHE A 52 -9.40 6.35 -3.94
N LYS A 53 -8.91 5.64 -2.93
CA LYS A 53 -9.48 5.69 -1.58
C LYS A 53 -9.26 7.06 -0.92
N LEU A 54 -8.05 7.62 -0.98
CA LEU A 54 -7.79 8.97 -0.49
C LEU A 54 -8.63 10.02 -1.23
N LYS A 55 -8.81 9.87 -2.54
CA LYS A 55 -9.63 10.77 -3.34
C LYS A 55 -11.11 10.68 -2.97
N ASN A 56 -11.64 9.49 -2.72
CA ASN A 56 -13.02 9.30 -2.27
C ASN A 56 -13.23 9.80 -0.83
N ASP A 57 -12.31 9.51 0.08
CA ASP A 57 -12.34 10.03 1.46
C ASP A 57 -12.26 11.57 1.47
N ALA A 58 -11.46 12.17 0.59
CA ALA A 58 -11.34 13.63 0.46
C ALA A 58 -12.55 14.29 -0.23
N LYS A 59 -13.36 13.51 -0.97
CA LYS A 59 -14.57 14.01 -1.65
C LYS A 59 -15.83 13.96 -0.76
N GLY A 60 -15.70 13.57 0.51
CA GLY A 60 -16.68 13.83 1.57
C GLY A 60 -18.14 13.58 1.20
N GLU A 61 -18.60 12.35 1.45
CA GLU A 61 -19.94 12.16 2.02
C GLU A 61 -19.84 12.21 3.55
#